data_AF-A0A3D1ZGF8-F1
#
_entry.id   AF-A0A3D1ZGF8-F1
#
_cell.length_a   1.000
_cell.length_b   1.000
_cell.length_c   1.000
_cell.angle_alpha   90.00
_cell.angle_beta   90.00
_cell.angle_gamma   90.00
#
_symmetry.space_group_name_H-M   'P 1'
#
loop_
_entity.id
_entity.type
_entity.pdbx_description
1 polymer ?
#
loop_
_entity_poly.entity_id
_entity_poly.type
_entity_poly.pdbx_seq_one_letter_code
_entity_poly.pdbx_strand_id
1 'polypeptide(L)'
;MFAVVTAFKTKIELVAHLMRRAAFGLPAYRLEQLADQRYEDLVEDLLDIESKHRPEEDLLERFLSEHADEENSAMTAARWYFRMINSERVLEEKVALFWHNRFATGIAKSNV
;
A
#
# COMPACT_ATOMS: atom_id res chain seq x y z
N MET A 1 10.20 -15.64 38.07
CA MET A 1 9.93 -16.28 36.77
C MET A 1 9.86 -15.17 35.73
N PHE A 2 11.00 -14.82 35.12
CA PHE A 2 11.03 -13.86 34.02
C PHE A 2 11.05 -14.68 32.72
N ALA A 3 9.98 -14.59 31.94
CA ALA A 3 9.98 -15.14 30.59
C ALA A 3 10.96 -14.31 29.76
N VAL A 4 12.02 -14.96 29.27
CA VAL A 4 12.83 -14.41 28.19
C VAL A 4 11.90 -14.35 26.98
N VAL A 5 11.36 -13.17 26.67
CA VAL A 5 10.76 -12.92 25.35
C VAL A 5 11.93 -13.02 24.38
N THR A 6 12.06 -14.17 23.73
CA THR A 6 12.96 -14.31 22.58
C THR A 6 12.50 -13.30 21.54
N ALA A 7 13.26 -12.22 21.38
CA ALA A 7 13.03 -11.23 20.34
C ALA A 7 13.20 -11.92 18.98
N PHE A 8 12.09 -12.26 18.34
CA PHE A 8 12.11 -12.82 17.00
C PHE A 8 12.32 -11.67 16.01
N LYS A 9 13.59 -11.42 15.69
CA LYS A 9 13.98 -10.38 14.75
C LYS A 9 14.09 -10.96 13.33
N THR A 10 13.41 -10.33 12.38
CA THR A 10 13.52 -10.68 10.96
C THR A 10 14.73 -9.97 10.35
N LYS A 11 15.45 -10.62 9.43
CA LYS A 11 16.56 -9.97 8.71
C LYS A 11 16.01 -8.78 7.90
N ILE A 12 16.61 -7.61 8.06
CA ILE A 12 16.18 -6.40 7.35
C ILE A 12 16.15 -6.58 5.83
N GLU A 13 17.08 -7.35 5.26
CA GLU A 13 17.11 -7.66 3.82
C GLU A 13 15.85 -8.40 3.36
N LEU A 14 15.32 -9.29 4.20
CA LEU A 14 14.11 -10.05 3.94
C LEU A 14 12.87 -9.16 4.04
N VAL A 15 12.81 -8.29 5.05
CA VAL A 15 11.74 -7.27 5.17
C VAL A 15 11.76 -6.32 3.98
N ALA A 16 12.94 -5.84 3.59
CA ALA A 16 13.10 -4.97 2.44
C ALA A 16 12.68 -5.68 1.14
N HIS A 17 13.01 -6.97 0.99
CA HIS A 17 12.54 -7.77 -0.13
C HIS A 17 11.01 -7.90 -0.13
N LEU A 18 10.41 -8.26 1.00
CA LEU A 18 8.96 -8.35 1.17
C LEU A 18 8.29 -7.04 0.78
N MET A 19 8.73 -5.90 1.33
CA MET A 19 8.10 -4.60 1.05
C MET A 19 8.30 -4.11 -0.38
N ARG A 20 9.37 -4.50 -1.07
CA ARG A 20 9.49 -4.27 -2.53
C ARG A 20 8.52 -5.13 -3.35
N ARG A 21 8.13 -6.30 -2.84
CA ARG A 21 7.24 -7.24 -3.54
C ARG A 21 5.77 -7.00 -3.23
N ALA A 22 5.41 -6.78 -1.97
CA ALA A 22 4.04 -6.53 -1.50
C ALA A 22 3.63 -5.05 -1.58
N ALA A 23 4.58 -4.12 -1.53
CA ALA A 23 4.34 -2.67 -1.58
C ALA A 23 5.30 -1.99 -2.58
N PHE A 24 5.47 -0.68 -2.49
CA PHE A 24 6.40 0.10 -3.33
C PHE A 24 7.80 0.24 -2.71
N GLY A 25 8.09 -0.54 -1.65
CA GLY A 25 9.24 -0.33 -0.78
C GLY A 25 8.91 0.60 0.39
N LEU A 26 9.92 0.88 1.22
CA LEU A 26 9.83 1.72 2.40
C LEU A 26 11.19 2.40 2.70
N PRO A 27 11.20 3.54 3.40
CA PRO A 27 12.44 4.16 3.86
C PRO A 27 13.17 3.27 4.87
N ALA A 28 14.50 3.38 4.93
CA ALA A 28 15.37 2.51 5.73
C ALA A 28 14.95 2.39 7.20
N TYR A 29 14.65 3.52 7.86
CA TYR A 29 14.23 3.51 9.26
C TYR A 29 12.96 2.69 9.52
N ARG A 30 12.03 2.65 8.57
CA ARG A 30 10.79 1.88 8.70
C ARG A 30 11.05 0.39 8.47
N LEU A 31 11.98 0.05 7.58
CA LEU A 31 12.42 -1.34 7.41
C LEU A 31 13.10 -1.87 8.67
N GLU A 32 13.88 -1.04 9.37
CA GLU A 32 14.47 -1.40 10.67
C GLU A 32 13.40 -1.64 11.74
N GLN A 33 12.37 -0.79 11.81
CA GLN A 33 11.24 -0.97 12.73
C GLN A 33 10.47 -2.27 12.45
N LEU A 34 10.16 -2.55 11.19
CA LEU A 34 9.46 -3.78 10.82
C LEU A 34 10.33 -5.02 11.03
N ALA A 35 11.66 -4.90 10.93
CA ALA A 35 12.58 -5.99 11.21
C ALA A 35 12.53 -6.47 12.67
N ASP A 36 12.02 -5.66 13.60
CA ASP A 36 11.82 -6.07 15.00
C ASP A 36 10.60 -7.00 15.19
N GLN A 37 9.79 -7.20 14.15
CA GLN A 37 8.66 -8.13 14.15
C GLN A 37 9.03 -9.46 13.47
N ARG A 38 8.23 -10.49 13.73
CA ARG A 38 8.35 -11.76 13.02
C ARG A 38 7.89 -11.60 11.58
N TYR A 39 8.53 -12.35 10.69
CA TYR A 39 8.16 -12.36 9.29
C TYR A 39 6.71 -12.79 9.07
N GLU A 40 6.24 -13.79 9.81
CA GLU A 40 4.86 -14.28 9.69
C GLU A 40 3.85 -13.21 10.10
N ASP A 41 4.12 -12.48 11.18
CA ASP A 41 3.26 -11.39 11.66
C ASP A 41 3.19 -10.24 10.64
N LEU A 42 4.31 -9.91 9.99
CA LEU A 42 4.35 -8.92 8.90
C LEU A 42 3.51 -9.35 7.70
N VAL A 43 3.54 -10.63 7.35
CA VAL A 43 2.75 -11.17 6.24
C VAL A 43 1.26 -11.15 6.57
N GLU A 44 0.90 -11.55 7.80
CA GLU A 44 -0.49 -11.53 8.26
C GLU A 44 -1.04 -10.10 8.29
N ASP A 45 -0.27 -9.15 8.83
CA ASP A 45 -0.64 -7.73 8.81
C ASP A 45 -0.89 -7.24 7.39
N LEU A 46 -0.02 -7.56 6.43
CA LEU A 46 -0.19 -7.14 5.03
C LEU A 46 -1.48 -7.68 4.38
N LEU A 47 -1.92 -8.87 4.78
CA LEU A 47 -3.15 -9.51 4.27
C LEU A 47 -4.41 -9.00 4.96
N ASP A 48 -4.30 -8.52 6.20
CA ASP A 48 -5.40 -7.92 6.95
C ASP A 48 -5.70 -6.48 6.48
N ILE A 49 -6.37 -6.39 5.33
CA ILE A 49 -6.74 -5.11 4.71
C ILE A 49 -7.92 -4.46 5.45
N GLU A 50 -8.79 -5.27 6.06
CA GLU A 50 -10.02 -4.80 6.69
C GLU A 50 -9.75 -4.03 7.99
N SER A 51 -8.70 -4.41 8.74
CA SER A 51 -8.29 -3.66 9.93
C SER A 51 -7.69 -2.29 9.62
N LYS A 52 -7.27 -2.04 8.38
CA LYS A 52 -6.61 -0.80 7.95
C LYS A 52 -7.64 0.23 7.49
N HIS A 53 -7.47 1.47 7.92
CA HIS A 53 -8.35 2.56 7.52
C HIS A 53 -8.26 2.86 6.01
N ARG A 54 -9.42 3.02 5.36
CA ARG A 54 -9.52 3.52 3.98
C ARG A 54 -9.66 5.04 4.04
N PRO A 55 -8.78 5.82 3.38
CA PRO A 55 -8.88 7.27 3.36
C PRO A 55 -10.27 7.74 2.91
N GLU A 56 -10.77 8.78 3.56
CA GLU A 56 -12.01 9.47 3.18
C GLU A 56 -11.82 10.16 1.81
N GLU A 57 -12.46 9.62 0.78
CA GLU A 57 -12.37 10.16 -0.59
C GLU A 57 -13.39 11.27 -0.86
N ASP A 58 -14.42 11.39 -0.03
CA ASP A 58 -15.42 12.45 -0.17
C ASP A 58 -14.79 13.84 0.03
N LEU A 59 -13.75 13.95 0.86
CA LEU A 59 -12.95 15.17 0.99
C LEU A 59 -12.24 15.53 -0.32
N LEU A 60 -11.69 14.53 -1.03
CA LEU A 60 -11.04 14.74 -2.33
C LEU A 60 -12.06 15.30 -3.34
N GLU A 61 -13.23 14.68 -3.44
CA GLU A 61 -14.31 15.09 -4.34
C GLU A 61 -14.88 16.48 -4.01
N ARG A 62 -14.97 16.83 -2.71
CA ARG A 62 -15.47 18.13 -2.26
C ARG A 62 -14.50 19.27 -2.54
N PHE A 63 -13.20 19.07 -2.31
CA PHE A 63 -12.19 20.12 -2.45
C PHE A 63 -11.66 20.26 -3.88
N LEU A 64 -11.78 19.21 -4.69
CA LEU A 64 -11.42 19.22 -6.10
C LEU A 64 -12.64 18.80 -6.93
N SER A 65 -13.56 19.74 -7.15
CA SER A 65 -14.81 19.48 -7.90
C SER A 65 -14.60 18.98 -9.33
N GLU A 66 -13.38 19.14 -9.88
CA GLU A 66 -12.99 18.53 -11.16
C GLU A 66 -13.05 16.99 -11.12
N HIS A 67 -12.98 16.36 -9.94
CA HIS A 67 -13.22 14.91 -9.78
C HIS A 67 -14.68 14.49 -9.97
N ALA A 68 -15.63 15.42 -9.98
CA ALA A 68 -17.02 15.09 -10.31
C ALA A 68 -17.18 14.65 -11.79
N ASP A 69 -16.17 14.94 -12.63
CA ASP A 69 -16.05 14.41 -13.97
C ASP A 69 -15.23 13.10 -13.96
N GLU A 70 -15.92 11.99 -13.73
CA GLU A 70 -15.31 10.65 -13.70
C GLU A 70 -14.70 10.23 -15.05
N GLU A 71 -15.07 10.88 -16.16
CA GLU A 71 -14.48 10.64 -17.48
C GLU A 71 -13.09 11.28 -17.63
N ASN A 72 -12.75 12.23 -16.75
CA ASN A 72 -11.42 12.84 -16.74
C ASN A 72 -10.38 11.85 -16.17
N SER A 73 -9.62 11.25 -17.08
CA SER A 73 -8.56 10.31 -16.76
C SER A 73 -7.49 10.85 -15.80
N ALA A 74 -7.19 12.15 -15.82
CA ALA A 74 -6.26 12.77 -14.88
C ALA A 74 -6.81 12.80 -13.45
N MET A 75 -8.13 13.03 -13.31
CA MET A 75 -8.81 13.03 -12.02
C MET A 75 -8.93 11.61 -11.44
N THR A 76 -9.21 10.62 -12.31
CA THR A 76 -9.16 9.21 -11.90
C THR A 76 -7.76 8.82 -11.39
N ALA A 77 -6.69 9.25 -12.07
CA ALA A 77 -5.32 9.01 -11.62
C ALA A 77 -5.01 9.70 -10.29
N ALA A 78 -5.44 10.96 -10.11
CA ALA A 78 -5.28 11.70 -8.86
C ALA A 78 -5.94 11.01 -7.66
N ARG A 79 -7.12 10.38 -7.85
CA ARG A 79 -7.76 9.57 -6.80
C ARG A 79 -6.89 8.39 -6.37
N TRP A 80 -6.31 7.66 -7.32
CA TRP A 80 -5.39 6.56 -7.00
C TRP A 80 -4.12 7.04 -6.28
N TYR A 81 -3.55 8.17 -6.68
CA TYR A 81 -2.41 8.76 -5.97
C TYR A 81 -2.77 9.14 -4.54
N PHE A 82 -3.96 9.73 -4.33
CA PHE A 82 -4.45 10.07 -2.99
C PHE A 82 -4.53 8.83 -2.10
N ARG A 83 -5.09 7.71 -2.60
CA ARG A 83 -5.12 6.43 -1.88
C ARG A 83 -3.71 5.93 -1.53
N MET A 84 -2.82 5.85 -2.50
CA MET A 84 -1.47 5.32 -2.31
C MET A 84 -0.62 6.13 -1.33
N ILE A 85 -0.85 7.44 -1.24
CA ILE A 85 -0.13 8.33 -0.31
C ILE A 85 -0.71 8.23 1.11
N ASN A 86 -2.04 8.14 1.23
CA ASN A 86 -2.72 8.30 2.51
C ASN A 86 -3.21 6.98 3.14
N SER A 87 -3.11 5.85 2.44
CA SER A 87 -3.56 4.55 2.95
C SER A 87 -2.40 3.66 3.40
N GLU A 88 -2.65 2.89 4.46
CA GLU A 88 -1.79 1.80 4.90
C GLU A 88 -2.03 0.49 4.14
N ARG A 89 -3.05 0.45 3.26
CA ARG A 89 -3.47 -0.72 2.49
C ARG A 89 -2.57 -0.99 1.27
N VAL A 90 -1.27 -0.93 1.47
CA VAL A 90 -0.26 -0.93 0.41
C VAL A 90 -0.32 -2.16 -0.52
N LEU A 91 -0.73 -3.32 0.00
CA LEU A 91 -0.90 -4.53 -0.79
C LEU A 91 -2.11 -4.44 -1.72
N GLU A 92 -3.26 -3.97 -1.22
CA GLU A 92 -4.48 -3.72 -2.01
C GLU A 92 -4.16 -2.77 -3.17
N GLU A 93 -3.57 -1.63 -2.86
CA GLU A 93 -3.24 -0.59 -3.85
C GLU A 93 -2.25 -1.08 -4.90
N LYS A 94 -1.26 -1.90 -4.50
CA LYS A 94 -0.29 -2.47 -5.44
C LYS A 94 -0.92 -3.51 -6.38
N VAL A 95 -1.75 -4.41 -5.86
CA VAL A 95 -2.44 -5.41 -6.67
C VAL A 95 -3.44 -4.77 -7.63
N ALA A 96 -4.10 -3.69 -7.22
CA ALA A 96 -4.98 -2.91 -8.09
C ALA A 96 -4.22 -2.27 -9.28
N LEU A 97 -2.98 -1.79 -9.05
CA LEU A 97 -2.17 -1.14 -10.08
C LEU A 97 -1.40 -2.14 -10.98
N PHE A 98 -0.90 -3.24 -10.41
CA PHE A 98 -0.06 -4.20 -11.11
C PHE A 98 -0.71 -5.58 -11.24
N TRP A 99 -0.73 -6.09 -12.47
CA TRP A 99 -0.99 -7.49 -12.76
C TRP A 99 0.26 -8.10 -13.41
N HIS A 100 0.80 -9.17 -12.83
CA HIS A 100 2.07 -9.80 -13.26
C HIS A 100 3.27 -8.81 -13.40
N ASN A 101 3.41 -7.84 -12.48
CA ASN A 101 4.42 -6.76 -12.54
C ASN A 101 4.33 -5.89 -13.81
N ARG A 102 3.15 -5.83 -14.44
CA ARG A 102 2.83 -4.92 -15.55
C ARG A 102 1.70 -4.03 -15.08
N PHE A 103 1.68 -2.76 -15.51
CA PHE A 103 0.52 -1.91 -15.32
C PHE A 103 -0.68 -2.59 -15.98
N ALA A 104 -1.60 -3.06 -15.14
CA ALA A 104 -2.80 -3.77 -15.56
C ALA A 104 -3.74 -2.82 -16.31
N THR A 105 -3.79 -1.59 -15.83
CA THR A 105 -4.64 -0.51 -16.30
C THR A 105 -3.78 0.63 -16.84
N GLY A 106 -4.28 1.31 -17.88
CA GLY A 106 -3.63 2.47 -18.45
C GLY A 106 -4.61 3.19 -19.38
N ILE A 107 -4.56 4.52 -19.40
CA ILE A 107 -5.50 5.36 -20.15
C ILE A 107 -5.52 4.98 -21.63
N ALA A 108 -4.34 4.73 -22.22
CA ALA A 108 -4.20 4.29 -23.62
C ALA A 108 -4.83 2.92 -23.94
N LYS A 109 -5.33 2.19 -22.94
CA LYS A 109 -6.02 0.90 -23.07
C LYS A 109 -7.50 0.98 -22.65
N SER A 110 -7.98 2.15 -22.25
CA SER A 110 -9.39 2.39 -21.93
C SER A 110 -10.16 2.66 -23.21
N ASN A 111 -11.40 2.16 -23.31
CA ASN A 111 -12.31 2.44 -24.43
C ASN A 111 -13.18 3.69 -24.19
N VAL A 112 -12.85 4.45 -23.15
CA VAL A 112 -13.43 5.77 -22.84
C VAL A 112 -12.45 6.82 -23.34
#